data_AF-A0A2N3QQK3-F1
#
_entry.id   AF-A0A2N3QQK3-F1
#
_cell.length_a   1.000
_cell.length_b   1.000
_cell.length_c   1.000
_cell.angle_alpha   90.00
_cell.angle_beta   90.00
_cell.angle_gamma   90.00
#
_symmetry.space_group_name_H-M   'P 1'
#
loop_
_entity.id
_entity.type
_entity.pdbx_description
1 polymer ?
#
loop_
_entity_poly.entity_id
_entity_poly.type
_entity_poly.pdbx_seq_one_letter_code
_entity_poly.pdbx_strand_id
1 'polypeptide(L)'
;MVQAGTRHDFVKTKEYRGPSVPSPLTNNPRAGQWTNAMSHNMIADYKRFLMTDGEGIRCSLYVSGCPFHCEGCYNSSIWDFQAGHEYNEKLEAQIMDDLAQSFVQGITFLGGEPLLNTGVLLPLARKIRERFGHTKDIWCWTGYTWEELMREGESPDKLDLLREIDILVDGRYIKTLHDSLLQFRGSSNQRIIDVPASLEQGEVVIWGKLHDQERFIPEIYGHERAAGEGDAS
;
A
#
# COMPACT_ATOMS: atom_id res chain seq x y z
N MET A 1 13.16 18.43 -11.23
CA MET A 1 12.32 17.94 -12.33
C MET A 1 12.61 16.46 -12.52
N VAL A 2 11.82 15.58 -11.92
CA VAL A 2 11.93 14.12 -12.16
C VAL A 2 11.47 13.91 -13.61
N GLN A 3 12.36 13.41 -14.47
CA GLN A 3 12.03 13.16 -15.88
C GLN A 3 10.78 12.29 -15.95
N ALA A 4 9.76 12.78 -16.65
CA ALA A 4 8.58 12.00 -17.00
C ALA A 4 8.99 10.95 -18.04
N GLY A 5 9.58 9.85 -17.56
CA GLY A 5 9.78 8.66 -18.39
C GLY A 5 8.43 8.15 -18.89
N THR A 6 8.39 7.65 -20.12
CA THR A 6 7.21 7.00 -20.67
C THR A 6 6.81 5.84 -19.76
N ARG A 7 5.61 5.87 -19.19
CA ARG A 7 5.09 4.75 -18.41
C ARG A 7 4.71 3.61 -19.35
N HIS A 8 4.90 2.40 -18.87
CA HIS A 8 4.79 1.18 -19.66
C HIS A 8 3.61 0.34 -19.20
N ASP A 9 2.77 -0.02 -20.16
CA ASP A 9 1.78 -1.07 -19.99
C ASP A 9 2.29 -2.35 -20.67
N PHE A 10 2.60 -3.37 -19.86
CA PHE A 10 3.19 -4.63 -20.33
C PHE A 10 2.16 -5.71 -20.64
N VAL A 11 0.89 -5.46 -20.33
CA VAL A 11 -0.21 -6.40 -20.58
C VAL A 11 -0.90 -5.99 -21.89
N LYS A 12 -1.24 -6.97 -22.74
CA LYS A 12 -1.88 -6.70 -24.04
C LYS A 12 -3.41 -6.63 -23.96
N THR A 13 -4.02 -7.39 -23.05
CA THR A 13 -5.48 -7.49 -22.89
C THR A 13 -5.95 -6.74 -21.64
N LYS A 14 -7.22 -6.33 -21.56
CA LYS A 14 -7.78 -5.70 -20.36
C LYS A 14 -8.34 -6.68 -19.34
N GLU A 15 -8.44 -7.95 -19.73
CA GLU A 15 -8.87 -9.06 -18.89
C GLU A 15 -7.96 -9.16 -17.64
N TYR A 16 -8.55 -9.31 -16.45
CA TYR A 16 -7.84 -9.49 -15.17
C TYR A 16 -7.02 -8.31 -14.64
N ARG A 17 -7.31 -7.07 -15.06
CA ARG A 17 -6.63 -5.87 -14.55
C ARG A 17 -7.30 -5.23 -13.32
N GLY A 18 -8.50 -5.66 -12.97
CA GLY A 18 -9.34 -4.99 -11.99
C GLY A 18 -9.96 -3.69 -12.54
N PRO A 19 -10.78 -2.98 -11.75
CA PRO A 19 -11.65 -1.91 -12.25
C PRO A 19 -10.94 -0.62 -12.71
N SER A 20 -9.63 -0.46 -12.45
CA SER A 20 -8.95 0.84 -12.61
C SER A 20 -7.58 0.80 -13.29
N VAL A 21 -7.27 -0.31 -13.96
CA VAL A 21 -6.03 -0.50 -14.74
C VAL A 21 -6.43 -0.99 -16.15
N PRO A 22 -5.86 -0.44 -17.25
CA PRO A 22 -4.64 0.37 -17.33
C PRO A 22 -4.85 1.88 -17.26
N SER A 23 -3.88 2.58 -16.65
CA SER A 23 -3.76 4.04 -16.64
C SER A 23 -2.43 4.47 -17.28
N PRO A 24 -2.39 5.53 -18.10
CA PRO A 24 -1.15 6.12 -18.61
C PRO A 24 -0.36 6.86 -17.52
N LEU A 25 -0.90 6.95 -16.30
CA LEU A 25 -0.27 7.62 -15.16
C LEU A 25 0.62 6.68 -14.31
N THR A 26 0.73 5.41 -14.68
CA THR A 26 1.46 4.38 -13.92
C THR A 26 1.98 3.26 -14.83
N ASN A 27 3.04 2.54 -14.43
CA ASN A 27 3.46 1.29 -15.07
C ASN A 27 2.51 0.13 -14.73
N ASN A 28 2.35 -0.85 -15.62
CA ASN A 28 1.43 -1.99 -15.43
C ASN A 28 2.06 -3.32 -15.81
N PRO A 29 2.44 -4.18 -14.84
CA PRO A 29 3.12 -5.43 -15.12
C PRO A 29 2.17 -6.52 -15.62
N ARG A 30 2.70 -7.41 -16.47
CA ARG A 30 2.10 -8.74 -16.67
C ARG A 30 2.36 -9.64 -15.45
N ALA A 31 1.55 -10.68 -15.29
CA ALA A 31 1.68 -11.64 -14.20
C ALA A 31 3.12 -12.19 -14.15
N GLY A 32 3.72 -12.21 -12.96
CA GLY A 32 5.08 -12.73 -12.74
C GLY A 32 6.21 -11.90 -13.36
N GLN A 33 5.92 -10.74 -13.95
CA GLN A 33 6.95 -9.88 -14.55
C GLN A 33 7.90 -9.29 -13.50
N TRP A 34 7.33 -8.86 -12.38
CA TRP A 34 8.08 -8.34 -11.25
C TRP A 34 7.93 -9.32 -10.12
N THR A 35 9.06 -9.76 -9.59
CA THR A 35 9.14 -10.70 -8.48
C THR A 35 10.05 -10.13 -7.40
N ASN A 36 10.14 -10.83 -6.27
CA ASN A 36 11.04 -10.44 -5.19
C ASN A 36 12.54 -10.44 -5.57
N ALA A 37 12.92 -10.98 -6.73
CA ALA A 37 14.27 -10.87 -7.26
C ALA A 37 14.70 -9.41 -7.55
N MET A 38 13.75 -8.47 -7.62
CA MET A 38 14.04 -7.04 -7.74
C MET A 38 14.40 -6.39 -6.40
N SER A 39 14.02 -7.00 -5.27
CA SER A 39 14.29 -6.44 -3.95
C SER A 39 15.74 -6.64 -3.52
N HIS A 40 16.25 -5.65 -2.80
CA HIS A 40 17.58 -5.66 -2.17
C HIS A 40 17.48 -5.74 -0.63
N ASN A 41 16.30 -6.08 -0.09
CA ASN A 41 16.02 -6.15 1.36
C ASN A 41 16.31 -4.83 2.10
N MET A 42 16.05 -3.71 1.42
CA MET A 42 16.27 -2.37 1.95
C MET A 42 14.97 -1.79 2.52
N ILE A 43 15.11 -1.10 3.65
CA ILE A 43 14.05 -0.39 4.35
C ILE A 43 14.31 1.11 4.22
N ALA A 44 13.37 1.81 3.60
CA ALA A 44 13.41 3.25 3.48
C ALA A 44 13.26 3.92 4.85
N ASP A 45 12.29 3.48 5.64
CA ASP A 45 12.00 4.06 6.95
C ASP A 45 11.21 3.08 7.84
N TYR A 46 11.30 3.29 9.15
CA TYR A 46 10.47 2.61 10.14
C TYR A 46 9.93 3.64 11.14
N LYS A 47 8.60 3.74 11.21
CA LYS A 47 7.92 4.71 12.07
C LYS A 47 7.09 4.01 13.13
N ARG A 48 7.21 4.51 14.36
CA ARG A 48 6.54 3.98 15.54
C ARG A 48 5.29 4.80 15.83
N PHE A 49 4.20 4.12 16.17
CA PHE A 49 3.00 4.69 16.78
C PHE A 49 2.31 5.77 15.92
N LEU A 50 2.04 5.44 14.67
CA LEU A 50 1.27 6.26 13.73
C LEU A 50 -0.22 5.91 13.74
N MET A 51 -1.05 6.87 13.34
CA MET A 51 -2.52 6.72 13.22
C MET A 51 -3.03 6.99 11.79
N THR A 52 -2.13 7.31 10.87
CA THR A 52 -2.46 7.68 9.48
C THR A 52 -2.45 6.48 8.53
N ASP A 53 -1.76 5.42 8.90
CA ASP A 53 -1.41 4.30 8.01
C ASP A 53 -2.30 3.08 8.27
N GLY A 54 -3.56 3.31 8.65
CA GLY A 54 -4.55 2.30 8.97
C GLY A 54 -5.24 2.55 10.30
N GLU A 55 -6.17 1.66 10.68
CA GLU A 55 -6.92 1.79 11.93
C GLU A 55 -6.02 1.59 13.17
N GLY A 56 -6.25 2.42 14.20
CA GLY A 56 -5.58 2.33 15.49
C GLY A 56 -4.17 2.92 15.52
N ILE A 57 -3.45 2.69 16.63
CA ILE A 57 -2.03 3.04 16.74
C ILE A 57 -1.21 1.91 16.15
N ARG A 58 -0.37 2.22 15.16
CA ARG A 58 0.33 1.22 14.35
C ARG A 58 1.82 1.49 14.28
N CYS A 59 2.58 0.43 14.03
CA CYS A 59 3.92 0.56 13.47
C CYS A 59 3.84 0.61 11.94
N SER A 60 4.72 1.34 11.29
CA SER A 60 4.75 1.46 9.83
C SER A 60 6.14 1.14 9.31
N LEU A 61 6.24 0.11 8.47
CA LEU A 61 7.49 -0.30 7.83
C LEU A 61 7.44 0.07 6.35
N TYR A 62 8.31 1.00 5.94
CA TYR A 62 8.41 1.49 4.58
C TYR A 62 9.56 0.74 3.88
N VAL A 63 9.24 -0.20 3.00
CA VAL A 63 10.24 -0.91 2.18
C VAL A 63 10.67 -0.05 0.99
N SER A 64 11.83 -0.38 0.41
CA SER A 64 12.36 0.33 -0.75
C SER A 64 12.05 -0.36 -2.07
N GLY A 65 11.97 0.44 -3.14
CA GLY A 65 11.83 -0.02 -4.51
C GLY A 65 10.37 -0.13 -4.98
N CYS A 66 10.00 0.66 -5.99
CA CYS A 66 8.66 0.63 -6.58
C CYS A 66 8.72 0.83 -8.10
N PRO A 67 8.48 -0.21 -8.92
CA PRO A 67 8.50 -0.07 -10.37
C PRO A 67 7.19 0.52 -10.94
N PHE A 68 6.18 0.83 -10.11
CA PHE A 68 4.92 1.41 -10.60
C PHE A 68 5.06 2.85 -11.10
N HIS A 69 5.99 3.63 -10.53
CA HIS A 69 6.28 5.02 -10.93
C HIS A 69 5.03 5.90 -11.13
N CYS A 70 4.07 5.81 -10.19
CA CYS A 70 2.81 6.54 -10.28
C CYS A 70 3.03 8.06 -10.37
N GLU A 71 2.28 8.74 -11.23
CA GLU A 71 2.34 10.20 -11.31
C GLU A 71 1.96 10.84 -9.97
N GLY A 72 2.82 11.73 -9.47
CA GLY A 72 2.56 12.40 -8.19
C GLY A 72 2.63 11.47 -6.98
N CYS A 73 3.33 10.33 -7.08
CA CYS A 73 3.57 9.44 -5.95
C CYS A 73 4.23 10.21 -4.78
N TYR A 74 3.59 10.17 -3.61
CA TYR A 74 4.08 10.79 -2.39
C TYR A 74 5.47 10.26 -1.99
N ASN A 75 5.69 8.95 -2.18
CA ASN A 75 6.91 8.24 -1.82
C ASN A 75 7.85 8.02 -3.02
N SER A 76 7.92 8.97 -3.96
CA SER A 76 8.77 8.84 -5.15
C SER A 76 10.27 8.78 -4.84
N SER A 77 10.70 9.27 -3.68
CA SER A 77 12.10 9.18 -3.21
C SER A 77 12.57 7.75 -2.95
N ILE A 78 11.66 6.79 -2.79
CA ILE A 78 11.96 5.39 -2.43
C ILE A 78 11.57 4.43 -3.56
N TRP A 79 11.46 4.93 -4.80
CA TRP A 79 11.34 4.09 -6.00
C TRP A 79 12.61 3.28 -6.27
N ASP A 80 13.76 3.77 -5.81
CA ASP A 80 15.02 3.05 -5.87
C ASP A 80 15.03 1.91 -4.83
N PHE A 81 15.34 0.70 -5.28
CA PHE A 81 15.47 -0.47 -4.41
C PHE A 81 16.66 -0.37 -3.44
N GLN A 82 17.59 0.56 -3.66
CA GLN A 82 18.73 0.81 -2.78
C GLN A 82 18.49 1.95 -1.77
N ALA A 83 17.31 2.58 -1.77
CA ALA A 83 17.00 3.65 -0.84
C ALA A 83 16.99 3.15 0.62
N GLY A 84 17.43 3.98 1.57
CA GLY A 84 17.35 3.67 3.00
C GLY A 84 18.51 2.82 3.51
N HIS A 85 18.21 1.78 4.28
CA HIS A 85 19.18 0.94 4.98
C HIS A 85 18.77 -0.54 4.98
N GLU A 86 19.72 -1.45 5.18
CA GLU A 86 19.46 -2.88 5.18
C GLU A 86 18.55 -3.31 6.33
N TYR A 87 17.56 -4.17 6.02
CA TYR A 87 16.80 -4.88 7.04
C TYR A 87 17.73 -5.81 7.82
N ASN A 88 17.66 -5.75 9.15
CA ASN A 88 18.54 -6.51 10.03
C ASN A 88 17.84 -6.93 11.32
N GLU A 89 18.47 -7.81 12.07
CA GLU A 89 17.93 -8.39 13.31
C GLU A 89 17.63 -7.33 14.38
N LYS A 90 18.40 -6.23 14.44
CA LYS A 90 18.17 -5.14 15.41
C LYS A 90 16.86 -4.41 15.10
N LEU A 91 16.63 -4.09 13.82
CA LEU A 91 15.37 -3.47 13.39
C LEU A 91 14.20 -4.42 13.64
N GLU A 92 14.33 -5.70 13.30
CA GLU A 92 13.29 -6.69 13.56
C GLU A 92 12.94 -6.80 15.04
N ALA A 93 13.95 -6.89 15.92
CA ALA A 93 13.75 -6.94 17.36
C ALA A 93 13.00 -5.70 17.86
N GLN A 94 13.37 -4.51 17.35
CA GLN A 94 12.67 -3.27 17.65
C GLN A 94 11.20 -3.31 17.21
N ILE A 95 10.91 -3.77 15.98
CA ILE A 95 9.53 -3.92 15.48
C ILE A 95 8.72 -4.82 16.41
N MET A 96 9.29 -5.95 16.82
CA MET A 96 8.60 -6.93 17.65
C MET A 96 8.36 -6.42 19.08
N ASP A 97 9.28 -5.63 19.64
CA ASP A 97 9.11 -5.00 20.96
C ASP A 97 8.10 -3.86 20.94
N ASP A 98 8.07 -3.08 19.86
CA ASP A 98 7.08 -2.02 19.66
C ASP A 98 5.68 -2.60 19.45
N LEU A 99 5.55 -3.68 18.68
CA LEU A 99 4.27 -4.41 18.51
C LEU A 99 3.74 -5.02 19.81
N ALA A 100 4.63 -5.42 20.74
CA ALA A 100 4.24 -6.00 22.01
C ALA A 100 3.55 -5.00 22.95
N GLN A 101 3.65 -3.69 22.70
CA GLN A 101 2.95 -2.68 23.48
C GLN A 101 1.42 -2.87 23.37
N SER A 102 0.71 -2.83 24.50
CA SER A 102 -0.72 -3.14 24.56
C SER A 102 -1.59 -2.16 23.77
N PHE A 103 -1.16 -0.91 23.62
CA PHE A 103 -1.88 0.13 22.88
C PHE A 103 -1.63 0.08 21.36
N VAL A 104 -0.69 -0.74 20.88
CA VAL A 104 -0.42 -0.90 19.45
C VAL A 104 -1.38 -1.94 18.89
N GLN A 105 -2.18 -1.53 17.91
CA GLN A 105 -3.12 -2.41 17.22
C GLN A 105 -2.40 -3.37 16.26
N GLY A 106 -1.36 -2.90 15.57
CA GLY A 106 -0.68 -3.74 14.59
C GLY A 106 0.41 -3.03 13.79
N ILE A 107 0.74 -3.59 12.64
CA ILE A 107 1.75 -3.06 11.72
C ILE A 107 1.16 -2.81 10.33
N THR A 108 1.71 -1.84 9.62
CA THR A 108 1.42 -1.58 8.23
C THR A 108 2.68 -1.73 7.38
N PHE A 109 2.59 -2.53 6.33
CA PHE A 109 3.59 -2.63 5.28
C PHE A 109 3.30 -1.60 4.18
N LEU A 110 4.25 -0.70 3.98
CA LEU A 110 4.16 0.48 3.11
C LEU A 110 5.45 0.61 2.30
N GLY A 111 5.49 1.69 1.51
CA GLY A 111 6.69 2.14 0.84
C GLY A 111 7.08 1.22 -0.31
N GLY A 112 7.85 1.76 -1.25
CA GLY A 112 8.23 1.03 -2.44
C GLY A 112 7.01 0.29 -3.03
N GLU A 113 7.17 -1.02 -3.20
CA GLU A 113 6.09 -1.98 -3.37
C GLU A 113 6.30 -3.15 -2.38
N PRO A 114 5.45 -3.29 -1.35
CA PRO A 114 5.56 -4.37 -0.36
C PRO A 114 5.52 -5.77 -0.98
N LEU A 115 4.72 -6.00 -2.01
CA LEU A 115 4.63 -7.32 -2.66
C LEU A 115 5.81 -7.66 -3.58
N LEU A 116 6.82 -6.79 -3.67
CA LEU A 116 8.13 -7.13 -4.21
C LEU A 116 9.19 -7.32 -3.11
N ASN A 117 8.86 -7.03 -1.86
CA ASN A 117 9.76 -7.16 -0.71
C ASN A 117 9.40 -8.37 0.18
N THR A 118 8.80 -9.41 -0.41
CA THR A 118 8.37 -10.62 0.30
C THR A 118 9.52 -11.34 1.01
N GLY A 119 10.76 -11.21 0.52
CA GLY A 119 11.96 -11.77 1.17
C GLY A 119 12.18 -11.26 2.60
N VAL A 120 11.73 -10.04 2.91
CA VAL A 120 11.74 -9.46 4.26
C VAL A 120 10.38 -9.62 4.93
N LEU A 121 9.31 -9.25 4.23
CA LEU A 121 8.00 -9.10 4.85
C LEU A 121 7.32 -10.43 5.19
N LEU A 122 7.51 -11.48 4.40
CA LEU A 122 6.89 -12.78 4.66
C LEU A 122 7.47 -13.44 5.92
N PRO A 123 8.81 -13.52 6.13
CA PRO A 123 9.37 -13.98 7.39
C PRO A 123 8.93 -13.14 8.60
N LEU A 124 8.90 -11.81 8.46
CA LEU A 124 8.44 -10.91 9.53
C LEU A 124 6.97 -11.15 9.89
N ALA A 125 6.09 -11.21 8.88
CA ALA A 125 4.67 -11.45 9.09
C ALA A 125 4.42 -12.78 9.82
N ARG A 126 5.12 -13.85 9.41
CA ARG A 126 5.04 -15.15 10.09
C ARG A 126 5.51 -15.10 11.54
N LYS A 127 6.59 -14.38 11.85
CA LYS A 127 7.04 -14.16 13.25
C LYS A 127 6.01 -13.37 14.06
N ILE A 128 5.34 -12.39 13.46
CA ILE A 128 4.25 -11.65 14.10
C ILE A 128 3.09 -12.60 14.41
N ARG A 129 2.66 -13.43 13.45
CA ARG A 129 1.62 -14.44 13.68
C ARG A 129 2.02 -15.46 14.74
N GLU A 130 3.26 -15.91 14.74
CA GLU A 130 3.76 -16.85 15.76
C GLU A 130 3.70 -16.25 17.17
N ARG A 131 4.13 -14.99 17.34
CA ARG A 131 4.19 -14.35 18.67
C ARG A 131 2.83 -13.82 19.15
N PHE A 132 2.00 -13.29 18.24
CA PHE A 132 0.81 -12.53 18.58
C PHE A 132 -0.49 -13.10 18.01
N GLY A 133 -0.43 -14.14 17.18
CA GLY A 133 -1.59 -14.63 16.42
C GLY A 133 -2.20 -13.52 15.57
N HIS A 134 -3.52 -13.37 15.67
CA HIS A 134 -4.28 -12.30 15.01
C HIS A 134 -4.64 -11.14 15.96
N THR A 135 -4.01 -11.08 17.15
CA THR A 135 -4.24 -9.93 18.07
C THR A 135 -3.55 -8.66 17.60
N LYS A 136 -2.58 -8.77 16.68
CA LYS A 136 -1.93 -7.66 15.99
C LYS A 136 -2.25 -7.79 14.52
N ASP A 137 -3.03 -6.85 13.99
CA ASP A 137 -3.42 -6.90 12.57
C ASP A 137 -2.28 -6.42 11.66
N ILE A 138 -2.24 -6.96 10.46
CA ILE A 138 -1.26 -6.61 9.42
C ILE A 138 -2.01 -5.94 8.28
N TRP A 139 -1.70 -4.68 8.04
CA TRP A 139 -2.16 -3.94 6.88
C TRP A 139 -1.06 -3.90 5.81
N CYS A 140 -1.44 -3.85 4.54
CA CYS A 140 -0.49 -3.72 3.45
C CYS A 140 -1.04 -2.81 2.35
N TRP A 141 -0.25 -1.84 1.91
CA TRP A 141 -0.54 -1.10 0.68
C TRP A 141 0.18 -1.75 -0.48
N THR A 142 -0.45 -1.75 -1.66
CA THR A 142 0.19 -2.25 -2.87
C THR A 142 -0.33 -1.50 -4.09
N GLY A 143 0.54 -1.33 -5.09
CA GLY A 143 0.13 -0.87 -6.40
C GLY A 143 -0.64 -1.93 -7.18
N TYR A 144 -0.51 -3.21 -6.84
CA TYR A 144 -1.27 -4.28 -7.49
C TYR A 144 -2.75 -4.22 -7.14
N THR A 145 -3.63 -4.60 -8.06
CA THR A 145 -5.02 -4.89 -7.70
C THR A 145 -5.16 -6.33 -7.22
N TRP A 146 -6.20 -6.64 -6.44
CA TRP A 146 -6.56 -8.01 -6.06
C TRP A 146 -6.62 -8.93 -7.28
N GLU A 147 -7.27 -8.48 -8.36
CA GLU A 147 -7.38 -9.25 -9.59
C GLU A 147 -6.00 -9.53 -10.19
N GLU A 148 -5.06 -8.58 -10.13
CA GLU A 148 -3.69 -8.78 -10.59
C GLU A 148 -2.93 -9.81 -9.74
N LEU A 149 -3.15 -9.83 -8.43
CA LEU A 149 -2.53 -10.78 -7.49
C LEU A 149 -3.05 -12.20 -7.63
N MET A 150 -4.28 -12.36 -8.11
CA MET A 150 -4.92 -13.67 -8.32
C MET A 150 -4.69 -14.24 -9.72
N ARG A 151 -3.97 -13.53 -10.60
CA ARG A 151 -3.72 -14.00 -11.98
C ARG A 151 -2.90 -15.28 -12.01
N GLU A 152 -3.23 -16.14 -12.97
CA GLU A 152 -2.36 -17.26 -13.32
C GLU A 152 -0.97 -16.76 -13.75
N GLY A 153 0.08 -17.41 -13.25
CA GLY A 153 1.47 -17.04 -13.51
C GLY A 153 2.00 -15.89 -12.66
N GLU A 154 1.22 -15.34 -11.73
CA GLU A 154 1.73 -14.42 -10.72
C GLU A 154 2.65 -15.15 -9.73
N SER A 155 3.61 -14.43 -9.15
CA SER A 155 4.61 -15.08 -8.30
C SER A 155 3.99 -15.56 -6.96
N PRO A 156 4.25 -16.82 -6.55
CA PRO A 156 3.55 -17.45 -5.43
C PRO A 156 3.85 -16.79 -4.08
N ASP A 157 5.01 -16.17 -3.95
CA ASP A 157 5.43 -15.44 -2.75
C ASP A 157 4.51 -14.26 -2.41
N LYS A 158 3.87 -13.64 -3.43
CA LYS A 158 2.88 -12.58 -3.19
C LYS A 158 1.63 -13.13 -2.53
N LEU A 159 1.15 -14.28 -3.00
CA LEU A 159 -0.02 -14.95 -2.42
C LEU A 159 0.29 -15.46 -1.01
N ASP A 160 1.50 -15.95 -0.78
CA ASP A 160 1.93 -16.36 0.56
C ASP A 160 1.96 -15.18 1.53
N LEU A 161 2.49 -14.02 1.13
CA LEU A 161 2.42 -12.80 1.96
C LEU A 161 0.98 -12.31 2.14
N LEU A 162 0.17 -12.34 1.08
CA LEU A 162 -1.24 -11.94 1.14
C LEU A 162 -2.02 -12.75 2.17
N ARG A 163 -1.77 -14.06 2.30
CA ARG A 163 -2.40 -14.91 3.33
C ARG A 163 -2.04 -14.51 4.78
N GLU A 164 -0.94 -13.79 4.98
CA GLU A 164 -0.54 -13.28 6.29
C GLU A 164 -1.10 -11.88 6.56
N ILE A 165 -1.74 -11.22 5.59
CA ILE A 165 -2.29 -9.86 5.70
C ILE A 165 -3.77 -9.91 6.10
N ASP A 166 -4.20 -9.02 6.98
CA ASP A 166 -5.61 -8.87 7.36
C ASP A 166 -6.32 -7.86 6.45
N ILE A 167 -5.69 -6.71 6.19
CA ILE A 167 -6.27 -5.61 5.39
C ILE A 167 -5.33 -5.21 4.26
N LEU A 168 -5.83 -5.21 3.02
CA LEU A 168 -5.09 -4.79 1.84
C LEU A 168 -5.66 -3.48 1.30
N VAL A 169 -4.82 -2.45 1.17
CA VAL A 169 -5.15 -1.27 0.36
C VAL A 169 -4.55 -1.47 -1.03
N ASP A 170 -5.42 -1.80 -1.97
CA ASP A 170 -5.01 -2.24 -3.30
C ASP A 170 -5.11 -1.13 -4.36
N GLY A 171 -4.38 -1.33 -5.46
CA GLY A 171 -4.41 -0.45 -6.62
C GLY A 171 -3.41 0.71 -6.54
N ARG A 172 -2.97 1.12 -7.72
CA ARG A 172 -2.01 2.20 -7.90
C ARG A 172 -2.64 3.55 -7.55
N TYR A 173 -1.82 4.48 -7.09
CA TYR A 173 -2.22 5.88 -7.00
C TYR A 173 -2.47 6.47 -8.39
N ILE A 174 -3.65 7.05 -8.60
CA ILE A 174 -4.02 7.74 -9.84
C ILE A 174 -4.29 9.21 -9.52
N LYS A 175 -3.39 10.10 -9.95
CA LYS A 175 -3.44 11.54 -9.66
C LYS A 175 -4.78 12.21 -10.02
N THR A 176 -5.41 11.82 -11.12
CA THR A 176 -6.71 12.39 -11.55
C THR A 176 -7.89 11.91 -10.71
N LEU A 177 -7.69 10.89 -9.88
CA LEU A 177 -8.67 10.34 -8.95
C LEU A 177 -8.30 10.67 -7.50
N HIS A 178 -7.35 11.57 -7.30
CA HIS A 178 -6.92 11.99 -5.98
C HIS A 178 -8.06 12.66 -5.22
N ASP A 179 -8.25 12.24 -3.97
CA ASP A 179 -9.20 12.86 -3.05
C ASP A 179 -8.67 12.72 -1.62
N SER A 180 -8.50 13.85 -0.94
CA SER A 180 -7.96 13.93 0.44
C SER A 180 -8.98 13.54 1.51
N LEU A 181 -10.25 13.38 1.16
CA LEU A 181 -11.32 12.99 2.08
C LEU A 181 -11.44 11.47 2.23
N LEU A 182 -10.76 10.71 1.37
CA LEU A 182 -10.78 9.26 1.40
C LEU A 182 -10.06 8.73 2.63
N GLN A 183 -10.68 7.74 3.28
CA GLN A 183 -10.07 7.06 4.41
C GLN A 183 -8.85 6.26 3.93
N PHE A 184 -7.68 6.52 4.52
CA PHE A 184 -6.44 5.75 4.37
C PHE A 184 -5.91 5.57 2.93
N ARG A 185 -6.48 6.21 1.90
CA ARG A 185 -6.03 6.02 0.51
C ARG A 185 -5.98 7.33 -0.24
N GLY A 186 -5.12 7.37 -1.25
CA GLY A 186 -4.81 8.60 -1.96
C GLY A 186 -5.73 8.85 -3.15
N SER A 187 -6.33 7.80 -3.73
CA SER A 187 -7.19 7.93 -4.91
C SER A 187 -8.40 6.99 -4.87
N SER A 188 -9.51 7.42 -5.46
CA SER A 188 -10.82 6.74 -5.35
C SER A 188 -10.90 5.38 -6.04
N ASN A 189 -9.92 5.04 -6.88
CA ASN A 189 -9.78 3.70 -7.45
C ASN A 189 -9.22 2.66 -6.47
N GLN A 190 -8.57 3.09 -5.40
CA GLN A 190 -7.99 2.18 -4.42
C GLN A 190 -9.11 1.64 -3.53
N ARG A 191 -9.02 0.35 -3.17
CA ARG A 191 -9.99 -0.31 -2.28
C ARG A 191 -9.30 -0.70 -0.98
N ILE A 192 -10.05 -0.70 0.11
CA ILE A 192 -9.61 -1.30 1.37
C ILE A 192 -10.33 -2.64 1.50
N ILE A 193 -9.58 -3.73 1.42
CA ILE A 193 -10.07 -5.09 1.27
C ILE A 193 -9.82 -5.86 2.56
N ASP A 194 -10.85 -6.58 3.02
CA ASP A 194 -10.72 -7.60 4.06
C ASP A 194 -10.18 -8.88 3.42
N VAL A 195 -8.90 -9.19 3.66
CA VAL A 195 -8.20 -10.26 2.96
C VAL A 195 -8.71 -11.64 3.38
N PRO A 196 -8.85 -11.97 4.67
CA PRO A 196 -9.41 -13.26 5.09
C PRO A 196 -10.81 -13.52 4.50
N ALA A 197 -11.71 -12.55 4.58
CA ALA A 197 -13.06 -12.71 4.04
C ALA A 197 -13.05 -12.86 2.51
N SER A 198 -12.16 -12.14 1.82
CA SER A 198 -12.03 -12.23 0.37
C SER A 198 -11.46 -13.57 -0.10
N LEU A 199 -10.49 -14.13 0.65
CA LEU A 199 -9.94 -15.46 0.38
C LEU A 199 -10.97 -16.57 0.63
N GLU A 200 -11.78 -16.44 1.69
CA GLU A 200 -12.83 -17.42 2.02
C GLU A 200 -13.95 -17.44 0.98
N GLN A 201 -14.40 -16.28 0.52
CA GLN A 201 -15.51 -16.16 -0.43
C GLN A 201 -15.08 -16.34 -1.89
N GLY A 202 -13.79 -16.16 -2.18
CA GLY A 202 -13.25 -16.17 -3.54
C GLY A 202 -13.58 -14.91 -4.36
N GLU A 203 -14.10 -13.87 -3.71
CA GLU A 203 -14.39 -12.56 -4.30
C GLU A 203 -13.98 -11.43 -3.36
N VAL A 204 -13.85 -10.20 -3.89
CA VAL A 204 -13.39 -9.06 -3.09
C VAL A 204 -14.45 -8.65 -2.07
N VAL A 205 -14.08 -8.70 -0.79
CA VAL A 205 -14.86 -8.18 0.34
C VAL A 205 -14.24 -6.86 0.80
N ILE A 206 -15.02 -5.78 0.75
CA ILE A 206 -14.58 -4.47 1.23
C ILE A 206 -14.57 -4.45 2.75
N TRP A 207 -13.53 -3.85 3.33
CA TRP A 207 -13.38 -3.70 4.76
C TRP A 207 -14.59 -2.98 5.39
N GLY A 208 -15.25 -3.65 6.32
CA GLY A 208 -16.56 -3.21 6.84
C GLY A 208 -16.57 -1.90 7.62
N LYS A 209 -15.40 -1.34 7.97
CA LYS A 209 -15.27 -0.05 8.66
C LYS A 209 -14.88 1.10 7.72
N LEU A 210 -14.84 0.85 6.41
CA LEU A 210 -14.56 1.88 5.42
C LEU A 210 -15.58 3.02 5.54
N HIS A 211 -15.10 4.22 5.83
CA HIS A 211 -15.92 5.43 5.93
C HIS A 211 -15.13 6.65 5.46
N ASP A 212 -15.40 7.08 4.22
CA ASP A 212 -14.81 8.30 3.66
C ASP A 212 -15.49 9.54 4.25
N GLN A 213 -14.72 10.61 4.41
CA GLN A 213 -15.24 11.87 4.93
C GLN A 213 -16.04 12.61 3.85
N GLU A 214 -17.05 13.35 4.27
CA GLU A 214 -17.77 14.29 3.41
C GLU A 214 -17.39 15.72 3.80
N ARG A 215 -17.09 16.55 2.80
CA ARG A 215 -16.78 17.96 3.03
C ARG A 215 -18.09 18.74 3.23
N PHE A 216 -18.50 18.86 4.48
CA PHE A 216 -19.58 19.76 4.86
C PHE A 216 -19.01 21.12 5.30
N ILE A 217 -19.21 22.15 4.50
CA ILE A 217 -18.91 23.54 4.89
C ILE A 217 -20.26 24.19 5.22
N PRO A 218 -20.57 24.44 6.50
CA PRO A 218 -21.78 25.18 6.87
C PRO A 218 -21.80 26.53 6.16
N GLU A 219 -22.98 26.95 5.68
CA GLU A 219 -23.20 28.19 4.92
C GLU A 219 -22.64 29.43 5.63
N ILE A 220 -22.66 29.42 6.97
CA ILE A 220 -22.10 30.48 7.82
C ILE A 220 -20.59 30.72 7.64
N TYR A 221 -19.85 29.74 7.10
CA TYR A 221 -18.42 29.85 6.79
C TYR A 221 -18.15 30.05 5.28
N GLY A 222 -19.20 30.16 4.45
CA GLY A 222 -19.11 30.31 2.99
C GLY A 222 -18.93 31.75 2.49
N HIS A 223 -19.05 32.76 3.36
CA HIS A 223 -18.80 34.15 2.99
C HIS A 223 -17.31 34.49 3.18
N GLU A 224 -16.67 34.98 2.11
CA GLU A 224 -15.29 35.50 2.00
C GLU A 224 -14.12 34.52 1.73
N ARG A 225 -14.29 33.50 0.87
CA ARG A 225 -13.13 32.77 0.29
C ARG A 225 -12.85 33.00 -1.20
N ALA A 226 -13.68 33.76 -1.90
CA ALA A 226 -13.46 34.07 -3.32
C ALA A 226 -12.18 34.90 -3.60
N ALA A 227 -11.51 35.43 -2.56
CA ALA A 227 -10.31 36.25 -2.70
C ALA A 227 -8.98 35.52 -2.42
N GLY A 228 -9.00 34.25 -2.01
CA GLY A 228 -7.79 33.55 -1.51
C GLY A 228 -7.31 32.33 -2.29
N GLU A 229 -8.07 31.86 -3.29
CA GLU A 229 -7.73 30.67 -4.11
C GLU A 229 -7.33 31.03 -5.55
N GLY A 230 -6.84 32.25 -5.78
CA GLY A 230 -6.04 32.60 -6.96
C GLY A 230 -4.57 32.64 -6.56
N ASP A 231 -3.70 32.03 -7.36
CA ASP A 231 -2.23 32.04 -7.24
C ASP A 231 -1.55 30.96 -6.37
N ALA A 232 -2.01 29.72 -6.49
CA ALA A 232 -1.11 28.57 -6.35
C ALA A 232 -1.40 27.52 -7.42
N SER A 233 -0.96 27.80 -8.64
CA SER A 233 -0.86 26.85 -9.77
C SER A 233 0.60 26.53 -10.05
#